data_AF-A0A2V1B486-F1
#
_entry.id   AF-A0A2V1B486-F1
#
_cell.length_a   1.000
_cell.length_b   1.000
_cell.length_c   1.000
_cell.angle_alpha   90.00
_cell.angle_beta   90.00
_cell.angle_gamma   90.00
#
_symmetry.space_group_name_H-M   'P 1'
#
loop_
_entity.id
_entity.type
_entity.pdbx_description
1 polymer ?
#
loop_
_entity_poly.entity_id
_entity_poly.type
_entity_poly.pdbx_seq_one_letter_code
_entity_poly.pdbx_strand_id
1 'polypeptide(L)'
;MADKSPSAPGYGDENTVFAMINNLLGKANGVKLKVKTDEDADIAIRAVAHGWPLTQQRYKLDPAWEIIRQIDQDIFFCCGQIERLGILRVVRLKILQQATTTNRQHFQSLLPAYMHSRPLQDFVEHPSVIDYFVWPELREFLILNAHKRKASNRIAAAFASSLRFLWPFDLGDAWTRNRHTGLYSYSKLFDESFSDIRSWALTRDFFELDPELYGHVPCYD
;
A
#
# COMPACT_ATOMS: atom_id res chain seq x y z
N MET A 1 18.51 -28.42 32.01
CA MET A 1 17.10 -28.55 31.55
C MET A 1 16.70 -27.17 31.05
N ALA A 2 16.67 -26.99 29.73
CA ALA A 2 16.29 -25.72 29.12
C ALA A 2 14.77 -25.66 29.03
N ASP A 3 14.22 -24.64 29.68
CA ASP A 3 12.81 -24.30 29.71
C ASP A 3 12.38 -23.85 28.31
N LYS A 4 11.42 -24.56 27.71
CA LYS A 4 10.83 -24.18 26.43
C LYS A 4 9.74 -23.16 26.73
N SER A 5 10.02 -21.88 26.47
CA SER A 5 9.01 -20.84 26.39
C SER A 5 7.89 -21.28 25.43
N PRO A 6 6.61 -21.13 25.78
CA PRO A 6 5.52 -21.49 24.89
C PRO A 6 5.50 -20.54 23.69
N SER A 7 5.46 -21.12 22.49
CA SER A 7 5.23 -20.40 21.24
C SER A 7 3.88 -19.70 21.29
N ALA A 8 3.85 -18.42 20.95
CA ALA A 8 2.63 -17.62 20.81
C ALA A 8 1.62 -18.31 19.87
N PRO A 9 0.30 -18.13 20.07
CA PRO A 9 -0.71 -18.75 19.23
C PRO A 9 -0.55 -18.25 17.79
N GLY A 10 -0.42 -19.19 16.85
CA GLY A 10 -0.34 -18.91 15.42
C GLY A 10 -1.55 -18.10 14.96
N TYR A 11 -1.30 -16.87 14.53
CA TYR A 11 -2.31 -15.96 14.01
C TYR A 11 -2.74 -16.40 12.61
N GLY A 12 -3.96 -16.93 12.49
CA GLY A 12 -4.67 -17.09 11.22
C GLY A 12 -4.14 -18.19 10.29
N ASP A 13 -4.96 -18.54 9.30
CA ASP A 13 -4.55 -19.43 8.21
C ASP A 13 -3.43 -18.76 7.40
N GLU A 14 -2.24 -19.36 7.40
CA GLU A 14 -1.05 -18.87 6.70
C GLU A 14 -1.28 -18.71 5.18
N ASN A 15 -2.35 -19.30 4.64
CA ASN A 15 -2.73 -19.24 3.23
C ASN A 15 -3.65 -18.07 2.88
N THR A 16 -3.82 -17.09 3.77
CA THR A 16 -4.62 -15.91 3.45
C THR A 16 -3.85 -14.88 2.62
N VAL A 17 -4.54 -14.14 1.75
CA VAL A 17 -3.96 -13.05 0.93
C VAL A 17 -3.25 -12.02 1.81
N PHE A 18 -3.87 -11.64 2.94
CA PHE A 18 -3.24 -10.70 3.88
C PHE A 18 -2.00 -11.27 4.56
N ALA A 19 -1.97 -12.58 4.90
CA ALA A 19 -0.76 -13.23 5.41
C ALA A 19 0.34 -13.27 4.35
N MET A 20 0.01 -13.54 3.08
CA MET A 20 0.96 -13.48 1.96
C MET A 20 1.55 -12.07 1.79
N ILE A 21 0.71 -11.02 1.79
CA ILE A 21 1.20 -9.62 1.76
C ILE A 21 2.13 -9.36 2.93
N ASN A 22 1.72 -9.75 4.14
CA ASN A 22 2.50 -9.52 5.35
C ASN A 22 3.88 -10.17 5.27
N ASN A 23 3.95 -11.41 4.75
CA ASN A 23 5.20 -12.13 4.52
C ASN A 23 6.07 -11.45 3.45
N LEU A 24 5.47 -10.93 2.37
CA LEU A 24 6.19 -10.20 1.32
C LEU A 24 6.75 -8.88 1.85
N LEU A 25 5.95 -8.09 2.57
CA LEU A 25 6.40 -6.83 3.19
C LEU A 25 7.46 -7.08 4.26
N GLY A 26 7.35 -8.16 5.03
CA GLY A 26 8.37 -8.59 5.98
C GLY A 26 9.75 -8.82 5.34
N LYS A 27 9.81 -9.25 4.07
CA LYS A 27 11.08 -9.39 3.32
C LYS A 27 11.71 -8.06 2.92
N ALA A 28 10.93 -6.98 2.85
CA ALA A 28 11.46 -5.64 2.58
C ALA A 28 12.16 -5.03 3.82
N ASN A 29 11.85 -5.52 5.02
CA ASN A 29 12.45 -5.03 6.27
C ASN A 29 13.96 -5.28 6.28
N GLY A 30 14.74 -4.22 6.50
CA GLY A 30 16.21 -4.29 6.59
C GLY A 30 16.94 -4.29 5.24
N VAL A 31 16.23 -4.23 4.10
CA VAL A 31 16.86 -4.08 2.78
C VAL A 31 17.40 -2.66 2.64
N LYS A 32 18.70 -2.50 2.33
CA LYS A 32 19.27 -1.19 1.99
C LYS A 32 18.82 -0.78 0.58
N LEU A 33 17.83 0.09 0.51
CA LEU A 33 17.33 0.65 -0.74
C LEU A 33 18.04 1.96 -1.09
N LYS A 34 18.23 2.20 -2.40
CA LYS A 34 18.69 3.50 -2.90
C LYS A 34 17.48 4.31 -3.34
N VAL A 35 17.52 5.59 -3.02
CA VAL A 35 16.43 6.53 -3.23
C VAL A 35 16.55 7.12 -4.62
N LYS A 36 15.48 7.01 -5.42
CA LYS A 36 15.47 7.51 -6.78
C LYS A 36 14.05 7.95 -7.16
N THR A 37 13.60 9.06 -6.60
CA THR A 37 12.21 9.55 -6.72
C THR A 37 11.70 9.62 -8.16
N ASP A 38 12.53 10.06 -9.09
CA ASP A 38 12.16 10.17 -10.51
C ASP A 38 12.03 8.80 -11.19
N GLU A 39 12.91 7.85 -10.84
CA GLU A 39 12.78 6.47 -11.33
C GLU A 39 11.59 5.77 -10.68
N ASP A 40 11.34 6.00 -9.38
CA ASP A 40 10.22 5.41 -8.64
C ASP A 40 8.87 5.84 -9.22
N ALA A 41 8.73 7.12 -9.60
CA ALA A 41 7.55 7.61 -10.30
C ALA A 41 7.40 6.95 -11.67
N ASP A 42 8.46 6.90 -12.49
CA ASP A 42 8.40 6.27 -13.82
C ASP A 42 8.05 4.78 -13.74
N ILE A 43 8.65 4.04 -12.79
CA ILE A 43 8.39 2.60 -12.59
C ILE A 43 6.91 2.37 -12.29
N ALA A 44 6.33 3.09 -11.33
CA ALA A 44 4.92 2.95 -10.96
C ALA A 44 3.99 3.26 -12.14
N ILE A 45 4.17 4.44 -12.76
CA ILE A 45 3.33 4.90 -13.87
C ILE A 45 3.47 3.94 -15.05
N ARG A 46 4.69 3.52 -15.39
CA ARG A 46 4.93 2.61 -16.51
C ARG A 46 4.36 1.23 -16.27
N ALA A 47 4.45 0.71 -15.05
CA ALA A 47 3.86 -0.57 -14.68
C ALA A 47 2.33 -0.57 -14.82
N VAL A 48 1.66 0.53 -14.43
CA VAL A 48 0.20 0.67 -14.54
C VAL A 48 -0.24 0.92 -15.98
N ALA A 49 0.43 1.84 -16.69
CA ALA A 49 0.03 2.28 -18.02
C ALA A 49 0.43 1.29 -19.14
N HIS A 50 1.58 0.62 -18.98
CA HIS A 50 2.18 -0.22 -20.03
C HIS A 50 2.45 -1.66 -19.59
N GLY A 51 2.27 -1.97 -18.30
CA GLY A 51 2.53 -3.30 -17.75
C GLY A 51 3.96 -3.50 -17.27
N TRP A 52 4.12 -4.39 -16.28
CA TRP A 52 5.42 -4.75 -15.71
C TRP A 52 6.48 -5.26 -16.71
N PRO A 53 6.14 -6.05 -17.74
CA PRO A 53 7.15 -6.52 -18.70
C PRO A 53 7.91 -5.37 -19.39
N LEU A 54 7.21 -4.30 -19.79
CA LEU A 54 7.83 -3.13 -20.40
C LEU A 54 8.63 -2.30 -19.38
N THR A 55 8.21 -2.28 -18.12
CA THR A 55 8.98 -1.66 -17.04
C THR A 55 10.29 -2.39 -16.79
N GLN A 56 10.28 -3.72 -16.75
CA GLN A 56 11.47 -4.56 -16.52
C GLN A 56 12.47 -4.55 -17.69
N GLN A 57 12.03 -4.26 -18.92
CA GLN A 57 12.95 -4.01 -20.04
C GLN A 57 13.79 -2.75 -19.84
N ARG A 58 13.25 -1.75 -19.13
CA ARG A 58 13.92 -0.47 -18.88
C ARG A 58 14.70 -0.45 -17.57
N TYR A 59 14.19 -1.12 -16.53
CA TYR A 59 14.73 -1.08 -15.19
C TYR A 59 15.06 -2.48 -14.66
N LYS A 60 16.22 -2.58 -14.00
CA LYS A 60 16.46 -3.65 -13.04
C LYS A 60 15.78 -3.26 -11.73
N LEU A 61 14.64 -3.88 -11.44
CA LEU A 61 13.87 -3.60 -10.23
C LEU A 61 14.69 -3.95 -8.98
N ASP A 62 14.60 -3.10 -7.96
CA ASP A 62 15.15 -3.40 -6.64
C ASP A 62 14.23 -4.38 -5.89
N PRO A 63 14.67 -4.98 -4.77
CA PRO A 63 13.86 -5.97 -4.05
C PRO A 63 12.49 -5.45 -3.61
N ALA A 64 12.36 -4.16 -3.30
CA ALA A 64 11.09 -3.57 -2.91
C ALA A 64 10.15 -3.42 -4.11
N TRP A 65 10.66 -3.03 -5.28
CA TRP A 65 9.86 -3.02 -6.51
C TRP A 65 9.44 -4.42 -6.97
N GLU A 66 10.26 -5.46 -6.74
CA GLU A 66 9.83 -6.85 -7.01
C GLU A 66 8.69 -7.29 -6.07
N ILE A 67 8.74 -6.91 -4.79
CA ILE A 67 7.64 -7.16 -3.85
C ILE A 67 6.38 -6.41 -4.28
N ILE A 68 6.51 -5.13 -4.63
CA ILE A 68 5.38 -4.31 -5.10
C ILE A 68 4.77 -4.89 -6.37
N ARG A 69 5.59 -5.35 -7.32
CA ARG A 69 5.12 -6.03 -8.54
C ARG A 69 4.32 -7.27 -8.21
N GLN A 70 4.79 -8.10 -7.28
CA GLN A 70 4.08 -9.31 -6.88
C GLN A 70 2.73 -8.98 -6.25
N ILE A 71 2.69 -8.04 -5.31
CA ILE A 71 1.45 -7.57 -4.68
C ILE A 71 0.47 -7.04 -5.73
N ASP A 72 0.96 -6.23 -6.68
CA ASP A 72 0.13 -5.66 -7.74
C ASP A 72 -0.49 -6.73 -8.66
N GLN A 73 0.29 -7.72 -9.08
CA GLN A 73 -0.16 -8.77 -10.00
C GLN A 73 -1.04 -9.83 -9.33
N ASP A 74 -0.76 -10.17 -8.06
CA ASP A 74 -1.44 -11.26 -7.37
C ASP A 74 -2.72 -10.78 -6.65
N ILE A 75 -2.81 -9.47 -6.34
CA ILE A 75 -3.83 -8.96 -5.40
C ILE A 75 -4.60 -7.79 -5.98
N PHE A 76 -3.90 -6.75 -6.44
CA PHE A 76 -4.53 -5.54 -6.94
C PHE A 76 -4.84 -5.58 -8.45
N PHE A 77 -4.73 -6.75 -9.08
CA PHE A 77 -5.04 -6.93 -10.50
C PHE A 77 -6.50 -6.60 -10.86
N CYS A 78 -7.41 -6.68 -9.89
CA CYS A 78 -8.82 -6.33 -10.06
C CYS A 78 -9.13 -4.86 -9.75
N CYS A 79 -8.17 -4.10 -9.22
CA CYS A 79 -8.33 -2.67 -8.99
C CYS A 79 -8.22 -1.90 -10.31
N GLY A 80 -8.88 -0.73 -10.38
CA GLY A 80 -8.72 0.19 -11.49
C GLY A 80 -7.29 0.73 -11.60
N GLN A 81 -6.95 1.24 -12.78
CA GLN A 81 -5.58 1.71 -13.04
C GLN A 81 -5.19 2.89 -12.12
N ILE A 82 -6.12 3.78 -11.80
CA ILE A 82 -5.84 4.91 -10.93
C ILE A 82 -5.65 4.49 -9.46
N GLU A 83 -6.45 3.53 -8.97
CA GLU A 83 -6.27 2.91 -7.66
C GLU A 83 -4.90 2.26 -7.56
N ARG A 84 -4.54 1.42 -8.55
CA ARG A 84 -3.23 0.77 -8.61
C ARG A 84 -2.12 1.82 -8.52
N LEU A 85 -2.22 2.90 -9.28
CA LEU A 85 -1.21 3.96 -9.24
C LEU A 85 -1.03 4.57 -7.84
N GLY A 86 -2.14 4.87 -7.15
CA GLY A 86 -2.11 5.33 -5.76
C GLY A 86 -1.50 4.29 -4.81
N ILE A 87 -1.92 3.03 -4.93
CA ILE A 87 -1.46 1.93 -4.09
C ILE A 87 0.05 1.71 -4.24
N LEU A 88 0.57 1.61 -5.47
CA LEU A 88 2.01 1.39 -5.70
C LEU A 88 2.84 2.53 -5.07
N ARG A 89 2.36 3.78 -5.18
CA ARG A 89 3.01 4.93 -4.57
C ARG A 89 3.00 4.85 -3.04
N VAL A 90 1.85 4.53 -2.42
CA VAL A 90 1.75 4.35 -0.95
C VAL A 90 2.72 3.27 -0.48
N VAL A 91 2.68 2.08 -1.12
CA VAL A 91 3.51 0.94 -0.72
C VAL A 91 4.99 1.26 -0.88
N ARG A 92 5.40 1.89 -2.00
CA ARG A 92 6.80 2.28 -2.22
C ARG A 92 7.28 3.25 -1.15
N LEU A 93 6.54 4.32 -0.88
CA LEU A 93 6.93 5.32 0.10
C LEU A 93 7.01 4.74 1.52
N LYS A 94 6.07 3.86 1.89
CA LYS A 94 6.08 3.14 3.17
C LYS A 94 7.27 2.21 3.32
N ILE A 95 7.58 1.41 2.30
CA ILE A 95 8.77 0.55 2.31
C ILE A 95 10.04 1.40 2.45
N LEU A 96 10.16 2.50 1.70
CA LEU A 96 11.33 3.40 1.79
C LEU A 96 11.48 4.03 3.19
N GLN A 97 10.37 4.44 3.81
CA GLN A 97 10.34 4.98 5.18
C GLN A 97 10.81 3.94 6.21
N GLN A 98 10.39 2.67 6.07
CA GLN A 98 10.73 1.58 6.98
C GLN A 98 12.17 1.06 6.76
N ALA A 99 12.60 0.95 5.51
CA ALA A 99 13.89 0.38 5.12
C ALA A 99 15.08 1.30 5.37
N THR A 100 14.87 2.62 5.42
CA THR A 100 15.97 3.59 5.52
C THR A 100 16.04 4.23 6.90
N THR A 101 17.12 3.94 7.65
CA THR A 101 17.41 4.63 8.93
C THR A 101 17.95 6.04 8.68
N THR A 102 18.71 6.24 7.61
CA THR A 102 19.14 7.55 7.12
C THR A 102 17.99 8.22 6.36
N ASN A 103 17.78 9.54 6.53
CA ASN A 103 16.75 10.31 5.80
C ASN A 103 15.28 9.90 6.06
N ARG A 104 14.96 9.23 7.18
CA ARG A 104 13.57 8.93 7.56
C ARG A 104 12.65 10.16 7.53
N GLN A 105 13.16 11.33 7.97
CA GLN A 105 12.43 12.60 7.93
C GLN A 105 12.09 13.06 6.50
N HIS A 106 12.98 12.82 5.54
CA HIS A 106 12.70 13.13 4.13
C HIS A 106 11.55 12.28 3.60
N PHE A 107 11.55 10.96 3.84
CA PHE A 107 10.43 10.10 3.43
C PHE A 107 9.13 10.42 4.14
N GLN A 108 9.21 10.81 5.41
CA GLN A 108 8.05 11.27 6.14
C GLN A 108 7.46 12.55 5.50
N SER A 109 8.29 13.45 4.96
CA SER A 109 7.80 14.63 4.22
C SER A 109 7.18 14.32 2.86
N LEU A 110 7.54 13.19 2.24
CA LEU A 110 6.94 12.73 0.97
C LEU A 110 5.63 11.96 1.16
N LEU A 111 5.40 11.42 2.37
CA LEU A 111 4.17 10.74 2.72
C LEU A 111 3.08 11.78 3.05
N PRO A 112 1.85 11.60 2.52
CA PRO A 112 0.70 12.35 2.99
C PRO A 112 0.56 12.24 4.52
N ALA A 113 0.07 13.30 5.17
CA ALA A 113 -0.04 13.34 6.63
C ALA A 113 -0.86 12.17 7.19
N TYR A 114 -1.89 11.72 6.46
CA TYR A 114 -2.71 10.58 6.84
C TYR A 114 -1.95 9.23 6.82
N MET A 115 -0.79 9.14 6.18
CA MET A 115 0.04 7.92 6.18
C MET A 115 1.06 7.89 7.33
N HIS A 116 1.22 8.98 8.10
CA HIS A 116 2.19 9.00 9.19
C HIS A 116 1.81 7.97 10.27
N SER A 117 2.83 7.43 10.94
CA SER A 117 2.61 6.47 12.04
C SER A 117 1.95 7.17 13.23
N ARG A 118 0.98 6.51 13.84
CA ARG A 118 0.36 6.88 15.12
C ARG A 118 0.95 6.03 16.25
N PRO A 119 0.90 6.49 17.51
CA PRO A 119 1.54 5.80 18.63
C PRO A 119 1.21 4.31 18.75
N LEU A 120 -0.05 3.91 18.47
CA LEU A 120 -0.43 2.49 18.54
C LEU A 120 0.40 1.59 17.60
N GLN A 121 0.79 2.09 16.43
CA GLN A 121 1.62 1.33 15.50
C GLN A 121 3.06 1.13 16.00
N ASP A 122 3.56 2.05 16.84
CA ASP A 122 4.92 1.96 17.37
C ASP A 122 4.99 1.08 18.63
N PHE A 123 3.90 0.96 19.39
CA PHE A 123 3.88 0.31 20.71
C PHE A 123 3.12 -1.01 20.78
N VAL A 124 2.29 -1.35 19.79
CA VAL A 124 1.49 -2.59 19.78
C VAL A 124 1.95 -3.48 18.64
N GLU A 125 2.26 -4.74 18.94
CA GLU A 125 2.58 -5.74 17.91
C GLU A 125 1.35 -6.03 17.04
N HIS A 126 1.53 -5.96 15.73
CA HIS A 126 0.46 -6.18 14.77
C HIS A 126 1.02 -6.60 13.39
N PRO A 127 0.20 -7.18 12.51
CA PRO A 127 0.62 -7.48 11.14
C PRO A 127 1.04 -6.22 10.37
N SER A 128 2.26 -6.19 9.84
CA SER A 128 2.85 -5.09 9.07
C SER A 128 1.96 -4.59 7.93
N VAL A 129 1.12 -5.44 7.32
CA VAL A 129 0.17 -5.03 6.27
C VAL A 129 -0.79 -3.92 6.74
N ILE A 130 -1.08 -3.83 8.05
CA ILE A 130 -1.97 -2.81 8.59
C ILE A 130 -1.39 -1.40 8.39
N ASP A 131 -0.08 -1.23 8.50
CA ASP A 131 0.59 0.08 8.33
C ASP A 131 0.44 0.71 6.94
N TYR A 132 -0.02 -0.08 5.97
CA TYR A 132 -0.17 0.30 4.57
C TYR A 132 -1.60 0.73 4.22
N PHE A 133 -2.58 0.53 5.11
CA PHE A 133 -3.92 1.10 4.90
C PHE A 133 -3.87 2.63 5.03
N VAL A 134 -4.56 3.29 4.10
CA VAL A 134 -4.51 4.76 3.98
C VAL A 134 -5.28 5.49 5.08
N TRP A 135 -6.27 4.85 5.71
CA TRP A 135 -7.08 5.48 6.74
C TRP A 135 -6.46 5.24 8.14
N PRO A 136 -6.02 6.28 8.85
CA PRO A 136 -5.45 6.14 10.18
C PRO A 136 -6.40 5.48 11.19
N GLU A 137 -7.67 5.85 11.17
CA GLU A 137 -8.70 5.35 12.08
C GLU A 137 -8.95 3.86 11.84
N LEU A 138 -8.91 3.41 10.59
CA LEU A 138 -8.94 1.99 10.26
C LEU A 138 -7.72 1.26 10.81
N ARG A 139 -6.51 1.83 10.67
CA ARG A 139 -5.27 1.22 11.21
C ARG A 139 -5.38 1.01 12.72
N GLU A 140 -5.77 2.03 13.46
CA GLU A 140 -5.94 1.94 14.91
C GLU A 140 -7.01 0.92 15.30
N PHE A 141 -8.16 0.93 14.61
CA PHE A 141 -9.23 -0.03 14.83
C PHE A 141 -8.75 -1.48 14.60
N LEU A 142 -8.02 -1.73 13.52
CA LEU A 142 -7.50 -3.06 13.19
C LEU A 142 -6.45 -3.52 14.21
N ILE A 143 -5.57 -2.63 14.68
CA ILE A 143 -4.57 -2.94 15.72
C ILE A 143 -5.27 -3.35 17.02
N LEU A 144 -6.23 -2.56 17.48
CA LEU A 144 -6.95 -2.82 18.74
C LEU A 144 -7.80 -4.11 18.68
N ASN A 145 -8.25 -4.50 17.49
CA ASN A 145 -9.12 -5.65 17.29
C ASN A 145 -8.43 -6.84 16.60
N ALA A 146 -7.10 -6.82 16.42
CA ALA A 146 -6.37 -7.83 15.67
C ALA A 146 -6.65 -9.27 16.15
N HIS A 147 -6.76 -9.46 17.46
CA HIS A 147 -7.05 -10.76 18.10
C HIS A 147 -8.48 -11.29 17.86
N LYS A 148 -9.43 -10.42 17.47
CA LYS A 148 -10.84 -10.80 17.23
C LYS A 148 -11.15 -10.98 15.75
N ARG A 149 -10.37 -10.36 14.86
CA ARG A 149 -10.66 -10.32 13.43
C ARG A 149 -9.95 -11.44 12.68
N LYS A 150 -10.69 -12.13 11.82
CA LYS A 150 -10.12 -13.12 10.88
C LYS A 150 -9.92 -12.46 9.52
N ALA A 151 -8.66 -12.33 9.08
CA ALA A 151 -8.28 -11.74 7.80
C ALA A 151 -8.51 -12.72 6.63
N SER A 152 -9.77 -13.07 6.34
CA SER A 152 -10.11 -14.08 5.31
C SER A 152 -9.85 -13.60 3.87
N ASN A 153 -9.67 -14.55 2.95
CA ASN A 153 -9.55 -14.25 1.50
C ASN A 153 -10.78 -13.56 0.92
N ARG A 154 -11.97 -13.82 1.49
CA ARG A 154 -13.21 -13.14 1.10
C ARG A 154 -13.14 -11.65 1.44
N ILE A 155 -12.63 -11.29 2.62
CA ILE A 155 -12.45 -9.88 3.02
C ILE A 155 -11.38 -9.21 2.16
N ALA A 156 -10.26 -9.90 1.87
CA ALA A 156 -9.22 -9.35 1.01
C ALA A 156 -9.73 -9.06 -0.42
N ALA A 157 -10.48 -9.99 -1.01
CA ALA A 157 -11.07 -9.82 -2.33
C ALA A 157 -12.12 -8.70 -2.35
N ALA A 158 -12.98 -8.63 -1.33
CA ALA A 158 -13.96 -7.56 -1.17
C ALA A 158 -13.28 -6.19 -1.02
N PHE A 159 -12.22 -6.11 -0.21
CA PHE A 159 -11.44 -4.88 -0.05
C PHE A 159 -10.85 -4.41 -1.38
N ALA A 160 -10.15 -5.28 -2.12
CA ALA A 160 -9.53 -4.93 -3.39
C ALA A 160 -10.54 -4.49 -4.46
N SER A 161 -11.70 -5.17 -4.53
CA SER A 161 -12.77 -4.82 -5.48
C SER A 161 -13.56 -3.57 -5.09
N SER A 162 -13.57 -3.20 -3.81
CA SER A 162 -14.32 -2.06 -3.28
C SER A 162 -13.47 -0.80 -3.12
N LEU A 163 -12.14 -0.92 -3.13
CA LEU A 163 -11.23 0.21 -3.03
C LEU A 163 -11.40 1.18 -4.21
N ARG A 164 -11.58 2.45 -3.88
CA ARG A 164 -11.70 3.53 -4.86
C ARG A 164 -10.69 4.63 -4.55
N PHE A 165 -10.05 5.10 -5.61
CA PHE A 165 -9.31 6.35 -5.60
C PHE A 165 -10.12 7.36 -6.41
N LEU A 166 -10.81 8.26 -5.70
CA LEU A 166 -11.77 9.22 -6.25
C LEU A 166 -11.06 10.24 -7.13
N TRP A 167 -10.93 9.89 -8.41
CA TRP A 167 -10.22 10.66 -9.41
C TRP A 167 -11.21 11.16 -10.46
N PRO A 168 -11.53 12.47 -10.47
CA PRO A 168 -12.55 13.03 -11.36
C PRO A 168 -12.03 13.35 -12.77
N PHE A 169 -10.78 13.01 -13.08
CA PHE A 169 -10.12 13.32 -14.35
C PHE A 169 -9.88 12.03 -15.15
N ASP A 170 -9.33 12.17 -16.36
CA ASP A 170 -8.93 11.00 -17.12
C ASP A 170 -7.66 10.39 -16.52
N LEU A 171 -7.45 9.09 -16.76
CA LEU A 171 -6.24 8.41 -16.27
C LEU A 171 -4.96 9.08 -16.78
N GLY A 172 -4.97 9.59 -18.02
CA GLY A 172 -3.82 10.27 -18.62
C GLY A 172 -3.44 11.58 -17.91
N ASP A 173 -4.36 12.19 -17.17
CA ASP A 173 -4.09 13.41 -16.40
C ASP A 173 -3.30 13.12 -15.10
N ALA A 174 -3.13 11.85 -14.72
CA ALA A 174 -2.41 11.48 -13.51
C ALA A 174 -0.89 11.63 -13.63
N TRP A 175 -0.36 11.80 -14.83
CA TRP A 175 1.08 11.94 -15.06
C TRP A 175 1.43 12.85 -16.23
N THR A 176 2.68 13.28 -16.25
CA THR A 176 3.30 13.95 -17.38
C THR A 176 4.46 13.11 -17.91
N ARG A 177 4.82 13.29 -19.18
CA ARG A 177 5.99 12.63 -19.79
C ARG A 177 7.00 13.66 -20.23
N ASN A 178 8.21 13.58 -19.70
CA ASN A 178 9.33 14.38 -20.18
C ASN A 178 9.67 13.93 -21.61
N ARG A 179 9.54 14.84 -22.58
CA ARG A 179 9.76 14.53 -24.01
C ARG A 179 11.21 14.18 -24.34
N HIS A 180 12.17 14.68 -23.56
CA HIS A 180 13.59 14.46 -23.81
C HIS A 180 14.08 13.14 -23.19
N THR A 181 13.74 12.88 -21.93
CA THR A 181 14.19 11.67 -21.22
C THR A 181 13.25 10.48 -21.40
N GLY A 182 12.01 10.73 -21.82
CA GLY A 182 10.95 9.73 -21.92
C GLY A 182 10.37 9.27 -20.58
N LEU A 183 10.82 9.85 -19.47
CA LEU A 183 10.40 9.53 -18.11
C LEU A 183 9.02 10.11 -17.80
N TYR A 184 8.23 9.34 -17.06
CA TYR A 184 6.98 9.75 -16.48
C TYR A 184 7.18 10.32 -15.06
N SER A 185 6.39 11.32 -14.72
CA SER A 185 6.31 11.90 -13.38
C SER A 185 4.85 12.15 -13.04
N TYR A 186 4.48 12.02 -11.77
CA TYR A 186 3.12 12.34 -11.33
C TYR A 186 2.76 13.79 -11.70
N SER A 187 1.50 14.00 -12.09
CA SER A 187 1.00 15.34 -12.33
C SER A 187 0.73 16.04 -11.00
N LYS A 188 0.67 17.38 -11.04
CA LYS A 188 0.27 18.16 -9.87
C LYS A 188 -1.14 17.78 -9.38
N LEU A 189 -2.06 17.50 -10.29
CA LEU A 189 -3.43 17.06 -9.94
C LEU A 189 -3.40 15.74 -9.17
N PHE A 190 -2.56 14.81 -9.61
CA PHE A 190 -2.39 13.53 -8.92
C PHE A 190 -1.74 13.72 -7.56
N ASP A 191 -0.71 14.55 -7.45
CA ASP A 191 -0.06 14.85 -6.16
C ASP A 191 -1.04 15.49 -5.16
N GLU A 192 -1.89 16.40 -5.61
CA GLU A 192 -2.93 17.02 -4.78
C GLU A 192 -3.96 15.99 -4.32
N SER A 193 -4.47 15.16 -5.24
CA SER A 193 -5.45 14.12 -4.90
C SER A 193 -4.83 13.04 -4.00
N PHE A 194 -3.59 12.64 -4.27
CA PHE A 194 -2.84 11.69 -3.45
C PHE A 194 -2.57 12.22 -2.05
N SER A 195 -2.45 13.54 -1.87
CA SER A 195 -2.23 14.14 -0.56
C SER A 195 -3.52 14.31 0.25
N ASP A 196 -4.70 14.20 -0.38
CA ASP A 196 -6.00 14.33 0.25
C ASP A 196 -6.59 12.96 0.62
N ILE A 197 -6.80 12.72 1.91
CA ILE A 197 -7.39 11.47 2.41
C ILE A 197 -8.79 11.23 1.84
N ARG A 198 -9.51 12.29 1.46
CA ARG A 198 -10.87 12.22 0.89
C ARG A 198 -10.88 11.62 -0.51
N SER A 199 -9.72 11.50 -1.16
CA SER A 199 -9.57 10.79 -2.43
C SER A 199 -9.64 9.27 -2.26
N TRP A 200 -9.69 8.74 -1.04
CA TRP A 200 -9.76 7.30 -0.79
C TRP A 200 -11.10 6.92 -0.17
N ALA A 201 -11.77 5.93 -0.75
CA ALA A 201 -13.01 5.38 -0.22
C ALA A 201 -13.13 3.87 -0.46
N LEU A 202 -14.11 3.25 0.19
CA LEU A 202 -14.61 1.91 -0.13
C LEU A 202 -16.05 2.01 -0.64
N THR A 203 -16.43 1.15 -1.57
CA THR A 203 -17.83 1.04 -1.99
C THR A 203 -18.70 0.41 -0.89
N ARG A 204 -20.01 0.68 -0.93
CA ARG A 204 -20.99 0.16 0.02
C ARG A 204 -20.95 -1.36 0.22
N ASP A 205 -20.74 -2.12 -0.87
CA ASP A 205 -20.67 -3.58 -0.86
C ASP A 205 -19.68 -4.13 0.17
N PHE A 206 -18.58 -3.41 0.44
CA PHE A 206 -17.62 -3.83 1.46
C PHE A 206 -18.20 -3.76 2.87
N PHE A 207 -18.98 -2.73 3.17
CA PHE A 207 -19.55 -2.53 4.50
C PHE A 207 -20.74 -3.46 4.78
N GLU A 208 -21.35 -4.03 3.75
CA GLU A 208 -22.31 -5.14 3.93
C GLU A 208 -21.60 -6.41 4.42
N LEU A 209 -20.37 -6.63 3.97
CA LEU A 209 -19.53 -7.74 4.42
C LEU A 209 -18.91 -7.46 5.80
N ASP A 210 -18.54 -6.21 6.06
CA ASP A 210 -17.85 -5.79 7.28
C ASP A 210 -18.44 -4.50 7.89
N PRO A 211 -19.64 -4.57 8.51
CA PRO A 211 -20.36 -3.40 8.99
C PRO A 211 -19.64 -2.65 10.12
N GLU A 212 -18.74 -3.31 10.85
CA GLU A 212 -17.98 -2.69 11.94
C GLU A 212 -17.02 -1.60 11.43
N LEU A 213 -16.73 -1.56 10.13
CA LEU A 213 -15.84 -0.57 9.54
C LEU A 213 -16.53 0.74 9.16
N TYR A 214 -17.86 0.83 9.31
CA TYR A 214 -18.56 2.12 9.20
C TYR A 214 -17.98 3.14 10.18
N GLY A 215 -17.75 4.36 9.69
CA GLY A 215 -17.17 5.45 10.49
C GLY A 215 -15.63 5.41 10.60
N HIS A 216 -14.98 4.31 10.24
CA HIS A 216 -13.51 4.23 10.16
C HIS A 216 -12.96 4.49 8.75
N VAL A 217 -13.82 4.33 7.73
CA VAL A 217 -13.47 4.48 6.31
C VAL A 217 -14.61 5.22 5.59
N PRO A 218 -14.32 6.19 4.70
CA PRO A 218 -15.34 6.81 3.85
C PRO A 218 -16.03 5.79 2.95
N CYS A 219 -17.37 5.82 2.92
CA CYS A 219 -18.18 5.04 1.99
C CYS A 219 -18.46 5.86 0.72
N TYR A 220 -18.15 5.30 -0.43
CA TYR A 220 -18.49 5.82 -1.75
C TYR A 220 -19.69 5.05 -2.30
N ASP A 221 -20.66 5.79 -2.84
CA ASP A 221 -21.89 5.26 -3.43
C ASP A 221 -21.78 5.12 -4.95
#